data_AF-A0A388P165-F1
#
_entry.id   AF-A0A388P165-F1
#
_cell.length_a   1.000
_cell.length_b   1.000
_cell.length_c   1.000
_cell.angle_alpha   90.00
_cell.angle_beta   90.00
_cell.angle_gamma   90.00
#
_symmetry.space_group_name_H-M   'P 1'
#
loop_
_entity.id
_entity.type
_entity.pdbx_description
1 polymer ?
#
loop_
_entity_poly.entity_id
_entity_poly.type
_entity_poly.pdbx_seq_one_letter_code
_entity_poly.pdbx_strand_id
1 'polypeptide(L)'
;MVGNIYNAISVVAFFAVGFGLLRIINRLETQWVSSDGLRFTAKICLDSDNSDKWLDVRILVDGDALLITGRGRKSIRLRGKWAMSYPIDKPEDRRRHYVIVQHGETRINALLRVPATSRCVAVLDALSKK
;
A
#
# COMPACT_ATOMS: atom_id res chain seq x y z
N MET A 1 4.91 42.41 31.07
CA MET A 1 5.62 41.11 31.17
C MET A 1 4.70 39.91 30.99
N VAL A 2 3.56 39.86 31.68
CA VAL A 2 2.61 38.72 31.62
C VAL A 2 2.08 38.41 30.21
N GLY A 3 1.78 39.42 29.38
CA GLY A 3 1.32 39.21 27.99
C GLY A 3 2.36 38.55 27.06
N ASN A 4 3.65 38.79 27.29
CA ASN A 4 4.72 38.16 26.49
C ASN A 4 4.85 36.68 26.81
N ILE A 5 4.61 36.29 28.07
CA ILE A 5 4.60 34.89 28.50
C ILE A 5 3.43 34.14 27.87
N TYR A 6 2.22 34.71 27.86
CA TYR A 6 1.07 34.08 27.21
C TYR A 6 1.25 33.92 25.70
N ASN A 7 1.83 34.92 25.01
CA ASN A 7 2.15 34.80 23.59
C ASN A 7 3.19 33.69 23.34
N ALA A 8 4.24 33.61 24.17
CA ALA A 8 5.24 32.56 24.05
C ALA A 8 4.62 31.16 24.25
N ILE A 9 3.76 30.99 25.26
CA ILE A 9 3.05 29.74 25.51
C ILE A 9 2.13 29.38 24.33
N SER A 10 1.40 30.35 23.77
CA SER A 10 0.51 30.13 22.63
C SER A 10 1.28 29.66 21.38
N VAL A 11 2.46 30.23 21.12
CA VAL A 11 3.30 29.83 19.98
C VAL A 11 3.82 28.41 20.18
N VAL A 12 4.33 28.09 21.37
CA VAL A 12 4.82 26.74 21.69
C VAL A 12 3.68 25.71 21.59
N ALA A 13 2.50 26.03 22.12
CA ALA A 13 1.33 25.16 22.05
C ALA A 13 0.89 24.91 20.59
N PHE A 14 0.88 25.94 19.75
CA PHE A 14 0.53 25.82 18.34
C PHE A 14 1.46 24.85 17.60
N PHE A 15 2.78 24.99 17.78
CA PHE A 15 3.74 24.08 17.18
C PHE A 15 3.65 22.67 17.75
N ALA A 16 3.44 22.52 19.06
CA ALA A 16 3.27 21.20 19.69
C ALA A 16 2.06 20.44 19.11
N VAL A 17 0.92 21.12 18.95
CA VAL A 17 -0.28 20.54 18.33
C VAL A 17 -0.03 20.21 16.86
N GLY A 18 0.58 21.14 16.10
CA GLY A 18 0.92 20.91 14.70
C GLY A 18 1.84 19.71 14.48
N PHE A 19 2.89 19.57 15.31
CA PHE A 19 3.81 18.44 15.26
C PHE A 19 3.13 17.13 15.67
N GLY A 20 2.24 17.19 16.66
CA GLY A 20 1.42 16.05 17.08
C GLY A 20 0.52 15.55 15.95
N LEU A 21 -0.18 16.44 15.26
CA LEU A 21 -1.04 16.11 14.12
C LEU A 21 -0.22 15.55 12.94
N LEU A 22 0.92 16.15 12.62
CA LEU A 22 1.82 15.63 11.58
C LEU A 22 2.32 14.22 11.90
N ARG A 23 2.66 13.96 13.17
CA ARG A 23 3.08 12.62 13.61
C ARG A 23 1.95 11.60 13.46
N ILE A 24 0.70 12.00 13.68
CA ILE A 24 -0.48 11.14 13.49
C ILE A 24 -0.69 10.86 12.00
N ILE A 25 -0.69 11.89 11.15
CA ILE A 25 -0.89 11.74 9.70
C ILE A 25 0.22 10.87 9.09
N ASN A 26 1.48 11.06 9.47
CA ASN A 26 2.59 10.26 8.96
C ASN A 26 2.53 8.77 9.38
N ARG A 27 1.76 8.43 10.42
CA ARG A 27 1.52 7.03 10.81
C ARG A 27 0.40 6.37 10.01
N LEU A 28 -0.46 7.15 9.38
CA LEU A 28 -1.51 6.63 8.51
C LEU A 28 -0.87 6.31 7.16
N GLU A 29 -0.59 5.03 6.92
CA GLU A 29 -0.16 4.57 5.59
C GLU A 29 -1.23 5.01 4.58
N THR A 30 -0.85 5.85 3.63
CA THR A 30 -1.76 6.48 2.66
C THR A 30 -2.15 5.49 1.56
N GLN A 31 -2.75 4.38 1.98
CA GLN A 31 -3.39 3.46 1.07
C GLN A 31 -4.80 3.98 0.79
N TRP A 32 -5.06 4.34 -0.46
CA TRP A 32 -6.43 4.56 -0.91
C TRP A 32 -7.06 3.22 -1.29
N VAL A 33 -8.27 2.97 -0.80
CA VAL A 33 -9.05 1.76 -1.05
C VAL A 33 -10.49 2.19 -1.28
N SER A 34 -11.11 1.66 -2.32
CA SER A 34 -12.52 1.88 -2.62
C SER A 34 -13.41 1.19 -1.59
N SER A 35 -14.66 1.64 -1.45
CA SER A 35 -15.58 1.11 -0.44
C SER A 35 -15.86 -0.40 -0.63
N ASP A 36 -15.87 -0.84 -1.88
CA ASP A 36 -16.02 -2.24 -2.32
C ASP A 36 -14.75 -3.09 -2.18
N GLY A 37 -13.60 -2.48 -1.88
CA GLY A 37 -12.31 -3.17 -1.79
C GLY A 37 -11.71 -3.62 -3.12
N LEU A 38 -12.41 -3.44 -4.25
CA LEU A 38 -11.98 -3.91 -5.57
C LEU A 38 -10.95 -3.00 -6.22
N ARG A 39 -10.88 -1.73 -5.81
CA ARG A 39 -9.91 -0.76 -6.32
C ARG A 39 -9.07 -0.23 -5.18
N PHE A 40 -7.76 -0.32 -5.31
CA PHE A 40 -6.87 0.16 -4.25
C PHE A 40 -5.49 0.53 -4.78
N THR A 41 -4.77 1.34 -4.03
CA THR A 41 -3.34 1.56 -4.23
C THR A 41 -2.55 0.55 -3.42
N ALA A 42 -1.43 0.06 -3.92
CA ALA A 42 -0.55 -0.84 -3.20
C ALA A 42 0.90 -0.67 -3.63
N LYS A 43 1.80 -1.34 -2.91
CA LYS A 43 3.22 -1.39 -3.25
C LYS A 43 3.56 -2.74 -3.84
N ILE A 44 4.27 -2.76 -4.96
CA ILE A 44 4.73 -3.98 -5.62
C ILE A 44 6.25 -3.97 -5.70
N CYS A 45 6.84 -5.13 -5.45
CA CYS A 45 8.25 -5.42 -5.65
C CYS A 45 8.37 -6.55 -6.69
N LEU A 46 9.17 -6.35 -7.74
CA LEU A 46 9.47 -7.42 -8.70
C LEU A 46 10.52 -8.35 -8.10
N ASP A 47 10.37 -9.65 -8.35
CA ASP A 47 11.32 -10.69 -7.93
C ASP A 47 12.60 -10.73 -8.80
N SER A 48 12.82 -9.72 -9.66
CA SER A 48 14.02 -9.65 -10.49
C SER A 48 15.22 -9.14 -9.69
N ASP A 49 16.10 -10.07 -9.31
CA ASP A 49 17.55 -10.06 -9.02
C ASP A 49 18.30 -8.81 -8.47
N ASN A 50 17.62 -7.77 -7.97
CA ASN A 50 18.20 -6.72 -7.10
C ASN A 50 17.21 -5.60 -6.71
N SER A 51 15.94 -5.66 -7.10
CA SER A 51 15.05 -4.53 -6.85
C SER A 51 14.41 -4.59 -5.48
N ASP A 52 15.10 -4.14 -4.43
CA ASP A 52 14.49 -3.82 -3.12
C ASP A 52 13.61 -2.55 -3.18
N LYS A 53 13.13 -2.21 -4.38
CA LYS A 53 12.44 -0.96 -4.71
C LYS A 53 10.96 -1.24 -4.85
N TRP A 54 10.25 -0.99 -3.76
CA TRP A 54 8.79 -0.94 -3.74
C TRP A 54 8.27 0.18 -4.65
N LEU A 55 7.45 -0.20 -5.62
CA LEU A 55 6.80 0.71 -6.57
C LEU A 55 5.32 0.86 -6.21
N ASP A 56 4.84 2.11 -6.20
CA ASP A 56 3.43 2.39 -5.99
C ASP A 56 2.62 2.09 -7.27
N VAL A 57 1.54 1.35 -7.12
CA VAL A 57 0.62 0.99 -8.20
C VAL A 57 -0.82 1.20 -7.78
N ARG A 58 -1.71 1.27 -8.78
CA ARG A 58 -3.16 1.18 -8.62
C ARG A 58 -3.61 -0.16 -9.15
N ILE A 59 -4.41 -0.86 -8.37
CA ILE A 59 -4.89 -2.20 -8.68
C ILE A 59 -6.41 -2.14 -8.76
N LEU A 60 -6.94 -2.81 -9.77
CA LEU A 60 -8.36 -3.07 -9.95
C LEU A 60 -8.54 -4.59 -10.02
N VAL A 61 -9.39 -5.12 -9.17
CA VAL A 61 -9.79 -6.53 -9.18
C VAL A 61 -10.93 -6.68 -10.18
N ASP A 62 -10.73 -7.55 -11.18
CA ASP A 62 -11.71 -7.88 -12.21
C ASP A 62 -11.87 -9.41 -12.28
N GLY A 63 -12.89 -9.91 -11.57
CA GLY A 63 -13.06 -11.35 -11.36
C GLY A 63 -11.84 -11.96 -10.69
N ASP A 64 -11.20 -12.91 -11.36
CA ASP A 64 -10.00 -13.61 -10.87
C ASP A 64 -8.68 -12.94 -11.33
N ALA A 65 -8.76 -11.82 -12.04
CA ALA A 65 -7.60 -11.07 -12.53
C ALA A 65 -7.39 -9.77 -11.75
N LEU A 66 -6.14 -9.42 -11.56
CA LEU A 66 -5.68 -8.14 -11.03
C LEU A 66 -5.18 -7.27 -12.18
N LEU A 67 -5.92 -6.21 -12.49
CA LEU A 67 -5.52 -5.19 -13.45
C LEU A 67 -4.65 -4.16 -12.74
N ILE A 68 -3.35 -4.16 -13.08
CA ILE A 68 -2.36 -3.29 -12.45
C ILE A 68 -2.09 -2.10 -13.36
N THR A 69 -2.22 -0.91 -12.80
CA THR A 69 -1.92 0.36 -13.44
C THR A 69 -0.81 1.07 -12.67
N GLY A 70 0.35 1.22 -13.31
CA GLY A 70 1.51 1.83 -12.68
C GLY A 70 1.33 3.34 -12.41
N ARG A 71 1.67 3.77 -11.19
CA ARG A 71 1.79 5.18 -10.80
C ARG A 71 3.23 5.68 -11.06
N GLY A 72 3.50 6.12 -12.29
CA GLY A 72 4.77 6.75 -12.70
C GLY A 72 5.66 5.89 -13.62
N ARG A 73 6.72 6.49 -14.18
CA ARG A 73 7.53 5.87 -15.27
C ARG A 73 8.09 4.48 -14.93
N LYS A 74 8.60 4.28 -13.71
CA LYS A 74 9.20 3.00 -13.29
C LYS A 74 8.17 1.87 -13.14
N SER A 75 6.95 2.22 -12.77
CA SER A 75 5.83 1.27 -12.62
C SER A 75 5.13 0.93 -13.94
N ILE A 76 5.53 1.52 -15.07
CA ILE A 76 4.96 1.20 -16.39
C ILE A 76 5.18 -0.28 -16.73
N ARG A 77 6.33 -0.84 -16.32
CA ARG A 77 6.66 -2.26 -16.54
C ARG A 77 5.73 -3.23 -15.80
N LEU A 78 5.05 -2.76 -14.76
CA LEU A 78 4.09 -3.54 -13.98
C LEU A 78 2.67 -3.51 -14.56
N ARG A 79 2.44 -2.75 -15.64
CA ARG A 79 1.10 -2.61 -16.21
C ARG A 79 0.68 -3.89 -16.91
N GLY A 80 -0.53 -4.35 -16.62
CA GLY A 80 -1.08 -5.52 -17.29
C GLY A 80 -2.09 -6.28 -16.42
N LYS A 81 -2.44 -7.47 -16.90
CA LYS A 81 -3.24 -8.45 -16.17
C LYS A 81 -2.31 -9.34 -15.37
N TRP A 82 -2.58 -9.45 -14.08
CA TRP A 82 -1.87 -10.30 -13.13
C TRP A 82 -2.86 -11.27 -12.50
N ALA A 83 -2.39 -12.43 -12.10
CA ALA A 83 -3.13 -13.39 -11.32
C ALA A 83 -2.55 -13.44 -9.91
N MET A 84 -3.41 -13.70 -8.93
CA MET A 84 -2.96 -13.97 -7.57
C MET A 84 -2.49 -15.41 -7.47
N SER A 85 -1.40 -15.65 -6.74
CA SER A 85 -0.88 -17.00 -6.51
C SER A 85 -1.12 -17.45 -5.07
N TYR A 86 -0.36 -16.94 -4.10
CA TYR A 86 -0.55 -17.31 -2.69
C TYR A 86 -0.24 -16.14 -1.74
N PRO A 87 -0.90 -16.08 -0.58
CA PRO A 87 -0.53 -15.18 0.50
C PRO A 87 0.76 -15.65 1.18
N ILE A 88 1.56 -14.70 1.63
CA ILE A 88 2.68 -14.92 2.54
C ILE A 88 2.27 -14.36 3.89
N ASP A 89 1.95 -15.25 4.81
CA ASP A 89 1.70 -14.87 6.20
C ASP A 89 3.02 -14.72 6.94
N LYS A 90 3.38 -13.47 7.24
CA LYS A 90 4.41 -13.13 8.22
C LYS A 90 3.73 -12.66 9.50
N PRO A 91 3.76 -13.43 10.59
CA PRO A 91 2.94 -13.18 11.78
C PRO A 91 3.28 -11.87 12.53
N GLU A 92 4.46 -11.28 12.28
CA GLU A 92 4.92 -10.08 12.98
C GLU A 92 4.69 -8.78 12.18
N ASP A 93 4.28 -8.86 10.91
CA ASP A 93 4.12 -7.67 10.08
C ASP A 93 2.68 -7.14 10.12
N ARG A 94 2.52 -5.83 10.30
CA ARG A 94 1.24 -5.12 10.16
C ARG A 94 0.75 -5.10 8.69
N ARG A 95 1.45 -5.78 7.80
CA ARG A 95 1.29 -5.78 6.36
C ARG A 95 1.19 -7.21 5.84
N ARG A 96 0.22 -7.44 4.98
CA ARG A 96 0.09 -8.69 4.23
C ARG A 96 0.85 -8.61 2.93
N HIS A 97 1.52 -9.69 2.62
CA HIS A 97 2.28 -9.88 1.40
C HIS A 97 1.60 -10.96 0.57
N TYR A 98 1.47 -10.71 -0.72
CA TYR A 98 0.84 -11.64 -1.65
C TYR A 98 1.75 -11.81 -2.86
N VAL A 99 1.92 -13.05 -3.30
CA VAL A 99 2.63 -13.33 -4.55
C VAL A 99 1.64 -13.21 -5.69
N ILE A 100 2.00 -12.42 -6.70
CA ILE A 100 1.26 -12.26 -7.94
C ILE A 100 2.13 -12.68 -9.12
N VAL A 101 1.49 -13.22 -10.15
CA VAL A 101 2.14 -13.71 -11.37
C VAL A 101 1.53 -12.99 -12.56
N GLN A 102 2.35 -12.58 -13.51
CA GLN A 102 1.84 -11.93 -14.71
C GLN A 102 1.09 -12.93 -15.61
N HIS A 103 -0.09 -12.56 -16.09
CA HIS A 103 -0.87 -13.44 -16.94
C HIS A 103 -0.13 -13.68 -18.27
N GLY A 104 0.17 -14.95 -18.58
CA GLY A 104 0.92 -15.35 -19.77
C GLY A 104 2.42 -15.59 -19.53
N GLU A 105 2.97 -15.28 -18.35
CA GLU A 105 4.38 -15.52 -18.02
C GLU A 105 4.52 -16.13 -16.62
N THR A 106 4.89 -17.42 -16.55
CA THR A 106 5.10 -18.15 -15.28
C THR A 106 6.41 -17.80 -14.56
N ARG A 107 7.27 -16.96 -15.17
CA ARG A 107 8.58 -16.59 -14.61
C ARG A 107 8.62 -15.22 -13.97
N ILE A 108 7.63 -14.37 -14.19
CA ILE A 108 7.56 -13.04 -13.55
C ILE A 108 6.67 -13.11 -12.33
N ASN A 109 7.31 -13.29 -11.18
CA ASN A 109 6.68 -13.16 -9.88
C ASN A 109 6.89 -11.75 -9.34
N ALA A 110 5.88 -11.23 -8.66
CA ALA A 110 6.00 -9.99 -7.91
C ALA A 110 5.34 -10.12 -6.54
N LEU A 111 5.87 -9.39 -5.57
CA LEU A 111 5.37 -9.29 -4.21
C LEU A 111 4.50 -8.05 -4.09
N LEU A 112 3.21 -8.27 -3.86
CA LEU A 112 2.23 -7.26 -3.53
C LEU A 112 2.16 -7.06 -2.02
N ARG A 113 2.30 -5.82 -1.56
CA ARG A 113 2.19 -5.47 -0.14
C ARG A 113 1.02 -4.53 0.11
N VAL A 114 0.18 -4.93 1.07
CA VAL A 114 -0.96 -4.14 1.54
C VAL A 114 -1.04 -4.15 3.07
N PRO A 115 -1.53 -3.07 3.71
CA PRO A 115 -1.87 -3.05 5.14
C PRO A 115 -2.83 -4.18 5.51
N ALA A 116 -2.58 -4.85 6.64
CA ALA A 116 -3.41 -5.96 7.10
C ALA A 116 -4.84 -5.54 7.48
N THR A 117 -5.05 -4.28 7.86
CA THR A 117 -6.36 -3.72 8.21
C THR A 117 -7.17 -3.24 6.99
N SER A 118 -6.63 -3.40 5.78
CA SER A 118 -7.24 -2.88 4.56
C SER A 118 -8.43 -3.72 4.12
N ARG A 119 -9.49 -3.07 3.61
CA ARG A 119 -10.68 -3.77 3.08
C ARG A 119 -10.36 -4.67 1.88
N CYS A 120 -9.30 -4.36 1.12
CA CYS A 120 -8.88 -5.19 0.00
C CYS A 120 -8.34 -6.55 0.43
N VAL A 121 -7.96 -6.74 1.70
CA VAL A 121 -7.49 -8.03 2.23
C VAL A 121 -8.56 -9.10 2.11
N ALA A 122 -9.81 -8.79 2.43
CA ALA A 122 -10.91 -9.76 2.30
C ALA A 122 -11.13 -10.21 0.85
N VAL A 123 -10.97 -9.28 -0.10
CA VAL A 123 -11.08 -9.57 -1.54
C VAL A 123 -9.90 -10.42 -2.00
N LEU A 124 -8.67 -10.07 -1.62
CA LEU A 124 -7.47 -10.81 -1.96
C LEU A 124 -7.49 -12.23 -1.35
N ASP A 125 -7.86 -12.36 -0.09
CA ASP A 125 -7.96 -13.67 0.57
C ASP A 125 -9.03 -14.57 -0.07
N ALA A 126 -10.08 -14.00 -0.66
CA ALA A 126 -11.07 -14.77 -1.40
C ALA A 126 -10.50 -15.30 -2.74
N LEU A 127 -9.62 -14.52 -3.39
CA LEU A 127 -8.96 -14.90 -4.63
C LEU A 127 -7.90 -15.98 -4.44
N SER A 128 -7.21 -16.01 -3.29
CA SER A 128 -6.19 -17.03 -3.01
C SER A 128 -6.74 -18.39 -2.59
N LYS A 129 -8.03 -18.49 -2.27
CA LYS A 129 -8.68 -19.73 -1.79
C LYS A 129 -9.35 -20.55 -2.90
N LYS A 130 -9.29 -20.09 -4.15
CA LYS A 130 -9.78 -20.81 -5.32
C LYS A 130 -8.65 -21.62 -5.95
#